data_AF-A0A0B4F211-F1
#
_entry.id   AF-A0A0B4F211-F1
#
_cell.length_a   1.000
_cell.length_b   1.000
_cell.length_c   1.000
_cell.angle_alpha   90.00
_cell.angle_beta   90.00
_cell.angle_gamma   90.00
#
_symmetry.space_group_name_H-M   'P 1'
#
loop_
_entity.id
_entity.type
_entity.pdbx_description
1 polymer ?
#
loop_
_entity_poly.entity_id
_entity_poly.type
_entity_poly.pdbx_seq_one_letter_code
_entity_poly.pdbx_strand_id
1 'polypeptide(L)'
;MTTIASLRRMSAKSLSEKILAEKDAANTSFAIIDVRDDDHIGGHIRGSTNIPIGQLDAMMPTLVRRLQDKKTVVFHCALSQQRGPSAALKYLREKDGLLRSLGGGEAIAAEQEVYVLDRGFVGWQQVYGDDERLTEGYVKDIWENY
;
A
#
# COMPACT_ATOMS: atom_id res chain seq x y z
N MET A 1 -6.17 12.67 -17.04
CA MET A 1 -6.22 11.20 -16.97
C MET A 1 -5.02 10.72 -16.19
N THR A 2 -5.19 9.93 -15.12
CA THR A 2 -4.07 9.49 -14.27
C THR A 2 -3.15 8.55 -15.05
N THR A 3 -1.85 8.82 -15.00
CA THR A 3 -0.78 7.98 -15.56
C THR A 3 0.18 7.57 -14.46
N ILE A 4 1.09 6.64 -14.74
CA ILE A 4 2.15 6.23 -13.80
C ILE A 4 2.98 7.44 -13.34
N ALA A 5 3.31 8.35 -14.25
CA ALA A 5 4.11 9.53 -13.97
C ALA A 5 3.38 10.56 -13.07
N SER A 6 2.04 10.57 -13.09
CA SER A 6 1.23 11.48 -12.29
C SER A 6 0.73 10.87 -10.97
N LEU A 7 1.16 9.64 -10.62
CA LEU A 7 0.76 9.02 -9.36
C LEU A 7 1.37 9.77 -8.18
N ARG A 8 0.55 9.99 -7.15
CA ARG A 8 1.02 10.59 -5.90
C ARG A 8 1.96 9.63 -5.21
N ARG A 9 3.01 10.19 -4.62
CA ARG A 9 4.05 9.44 -3.91
C ARG A 9 4.09 9.85 -2.45
N MET A 10 4.39 8.88 -1.58
CA MET A 10 4.49 9.08 -0.14
C MET A 10 5.88 8.66 0.33
N SER A 11 6.55 9.52 1.09
CA SER A 11 7.84 9.19 1.68
C SER A 11 7.70 8.17 2.81
N ALA A 12 8.76 7.40 3.07
CA ALA A 12 8.80 6.49 4.22
C ALA A 12 8.55 7.23 5.55
N LYS A 13 9.07 8.46 5.69
CA LYS A 13 8.84 9.30 6.88
C LYS A 13 7.36 9.65 7.07
N SER A 14 6.68 10.10 6.01
CA SER A 14 5.26 10.45 6.10
C SER A 14 4.39 9.23 6.41
N LEU A 15 4.73 8.07 5.86
CA LEU A 15 4.03 6.82 6.16
C LEU A 15 4.28 6.35 7.60
N SER A 16 5.52 6.44 8.11
CA SER A 16 5.83 6.04 9.48
C SER A 16 5.15 6.93 10.52
N GLU A 17 5.12 8.25 10.30
CA GLU A 17 4.36 9.20 11.12
C GLU A 17 2.86 8.84 11.16
N LYS A 18 2.29 8.47 10.00
CA LYS A 18 0.88 8.04 9.90
C LYS A 18 0.62 6.71 10.62
N ILE A 19 1.52 5.73 10.54
CA ILE A 19 1.41 4.47 11.30
C ILE A 19 1.44 4.75 12.80
N LEU A 20 2.40 5.56 13.27
CA LEU A 20 2.55 5.86 14.69
C LEU A 20 1.38 6.69 15.25
N ALA A 21 0.80 7.57 14.44
CA ALA A 21 -0.35 8.39 14.83
C ALA A 21 -1.63 7.58 15.06
N GLU A 22 -1.79 6.45 14.37
CA GLU A 22 -3.00 5.61 14.43
C GLU A 22 -2.71 4.21 14.99
N LYS A 23 -1.58 4.02 15.70
CA LYS A 23 -1.10 2.70 16.18
C LYS A 23 -2.09 1.97 17.11
N ASP A 24 -2.88 2.71 17.87
CA ASP A 24 -3.85 2.19 18.84
C ASP A 24 -5.29 2.25 18.30
N ALA A 25 -5.47 2.68 17.04
CA ALA A 25 -6.78 2.77 16.43
C ALA A 25 -7.31 1.37 16.08
N ALA A 26 -8.50 1.03 16.58
CA ALA A 26 -9.17 -0.22 16.22
C ALA A 26 -9.42 -0.34 14.69
N ASN A 27 -9.63 0.81 14.04
CA ASN A 27 -9.78 0.92 12.59
C ASN A 27 -8.97 2.11 12.08
N THR A 28 -7.86 1.83 11.40
CA THR A 28 -7.04 2.87 10.75
C THR A 28 -7.81 3.55 9.61
N SER A 29 -7.57 4.83 9.41
CA SER A 29 -8.06 5.62 8.28
C SER A 29 -7.38 5.27 6.97
N PHE A 30 -6.26 4.54 7.01
CA PHE A 30 -5.47 4.17 5.84
C PHE A 30 -5.26 2.66 5.73
N ALA A 31 -4.83 2.21 4.55
CA ALA A 31 -4.38 0.86 4.28
C ALA A 31 -3.07 0.86 3.49
N ILE A 32 -2.21 -0.12 3.77
CA ILE A 32 -0.94 -0.34 3.06
C ILE A 32 -1.07 -1.67 2.31
N ILE A 33 -0.88 -1.63 1.00
CA ILE A 33 -0.97 -2.80 0.11
C ILE A 33 0.42 -3.11 -0.44
N ASP A 34 0.98 -4.22 0.02
CA ASP A 34 2.26 -4.75 -0.43
C ASP A 34 2.02 -5.72 -1.58
N VAL A 35 2.48 -5.37 -2.79
CA VAL A 35 2.32 -6.21 -3.99
C VAL A 35 3.58 -6.99 -4.36
N ARG A 36 4.49 -7.21 -3.40
CA ARG A 36 5.61 -8.16 -3.54
C ARG A 36 5.10 -9.59 -3.60
N ASP A 37 5.88 -10.43 -4.27
CA ASP A 37 5.65 -11.86 -4.43
C ASP A 37 6.59 -12.60 -3.48
N ASP A 38 7.48 -13.46 -3.97
CA ASP A 38 8.49 -14.15 -3.16
C ASP A 38 9.44 -13.17 -2.43
N ASP A 39 9.61 -11.96 -2.98
CA ASP A 39 10.39 -10.87 -2.39
C ASP A 39 9.70 -10.16 -1.22
N HIS A 40 8.56 -10.69 -0.75
CA HIS A 40 7.94 -10.30 0.51
C HIS A 40 8.72 -10.83 1.74
N ILE A 41 9.51 -11.90 1.56
CA ILE A 41 10.34 -12.49 2.61
C ILE A 41 11.38 -11.47 3.13
N GLY A 42 11.71 -11.55 4.43
CA GLY A 42 12.70 -10.69 5.09
C GLY A 42 12.12 -9.45 5.75
N GLY A 43 10.79 -9.30 5.75
CA GLY A 43 10.06 -8.32 6.53
C GLY A 43 9.05 -7.56 5.70
N HIS A 44 8.09 -6.95 6.38
CA HIS A 44 7.04 -6.14 5.79
C HIS A 44 6.61 -5.01 6.71
N ILE A 45 5.97 -3.99 6.14
CA ILE A 45 5.51 -2.83 6.91
C ILE A 45 4.38 -3.28 7.84
N ARG A 46 4.44 -2.87 9.11
CA ARG A 46 3.45 -3.24 10.12
C ARG A 46 2.04 -2.87 9.65
N GLY A 47 1.14 -3.85 9.74
CA GLY A 47 -0.26 -3.69 9.32
C GLY A 47 -0.50 -3.64 7.80
N SER A 48 0.51 -3.92 6.96
CA SER A 48 0.30 -4.07 5.52
C SER A 48 -0.49 -5.33 5.20
N THR A 49 -1.26 -5.30 4.11
CA THR A 49 -1.79 -6.53 3.49
C THR A 49 -0.92 -6.87 2.30
N ASN A 50 -0.36 -8.08 2.29
CA ASN A 50 0.27 -8.61 1.10
C ASN A 50 -0.76 -9.15 0.10
N ILE A 51 -0.72 -8.63 -1.13
CA ILE A 51 -1.48 -9.11 -2.29
C ILE A 51 -0.50 -9.19 -3.46
N PRO A 52 0.14 -10.35 -3.67
CA PRO A 52 1.11 -10.55 -4.74
C PRO A 52 0.59 -10.07 -6.10
N ILE A 53 1.44 -9.46 -6.92
CA ILE A 53 0.98 -8.76 -8.14
C ILE A 53 0.26 -9.70 -9.11
N GLY A 54 0.66 -10.98 -9.15
CA GLY A 54 0.02 -12.01 -9.97
C GLY A 54 -1.41 -12.36 -9.54
N GLN A 55 -1.79 -12.07 -8.30
CA GLN A 55 -3.12 -12.32 -7.75
C GLN A 55 -4.00 -11.06 -7.75
N LEU A 56 -3.41 -9.88 -7.97
CA LEU A 56 -4.06 -8.58 -7.78
C LEU A 56 -5.33 -8.43 -8.64
N ASP A 57 -5.29 -8.84 -9.91
CA ASP A 57 -6.42 -8.67 -10.83
C ASP A 57 -7.63 -9.50 -10.38
N ALA A 58 -7.41 -10.75 -9.96
CA ALA A 58 -8.47 -11.61 -9.43
C ALA A 58 -9.00 -11.10 -8.07
N MET A 59 -8.16 -10.42 -7.29
CA MET A 59 -8.51 -9.89 -5.97
C MET A 59 -9.06 -8.47 -6.00
N MET A 60 -9.03 -7.77 -7.13
CA MET A 60 -9.39 -6.34 -7.22
C MET A 60 -10.81 -6.04 -6.70
N PRO A 61 -11.87 -6.80 -7.05
CA PRO A 61 -13.20 -6.52 -6.54
C PRO A 61 -13.29 -6.62 -5.00
N THR A 62 -12.65 -7.64 -4.44
CA THR A 62 -12.57 -7.84 -2.98
C THR A 62 -11.75 -6.72 -2.33
N LEU A 63 -10.64 -6.33 -2.95
CA LEU A 63 -9.77 -5.27 -2.46
C LEU A 63 -10.50 -3.93 -2.41
N VAL A 64 -11.17 -3.53 -3.50
CA VAL A 64 -11.96 -2.29 -3.56
C VAL A 64 -13.03 -2.27 -2.47
N ARG A 65 -13.80 -3.35 -2.32
CA ARG A 65 -14.82 -3.44 -1.27
C ARG A 65 -14.23 -3.31 0.14
N ARG A 66 -13.11 -3.97 0.40
CA ARG A 66 -12.45 -3.92 1.72
C ARG A 66 -11.88 -2.54 2.04
N LEU A 67 -11.43 -1.81 1.01
CA LEU A 67 -10.78 -0.51 1.15
C LEU A 67 -11.74 0.66 1.02
N GLN A 68 -13.02 0.45 0.72
CA GLN A 68 -13.98 1.52 0.42
C GLN A 68 -14.08 2.59 1.53
N ASP A 69 -13.93 2.20 2.79
CA ASP A 69 -14.05 3.11 3.94
C ASP A 69 -12.71 3.74 4.36
N LYS A 70 -11.61 3.45 3.65
CA LYS A 70 -10.29 4.01 3.92
C LYS A 70 -10.15 5.36 3.22
N LYS A 71 -9.64 6.37 3.94
CA LYS A 71 -9.30 7.68 3.38
C LYS A 71 -8.04 7.64 2.52
N THR A 72 -7.09 6.79 2.89
CA THR A 72 -5.79 6.70 2.20
C THR A 72 -5.43 5.25 1.88
N VAL A 73 -4.98 4.98 0.65
CA VAL A 73 -4.46 3.66 0.26
C VAL A 73 -3.05 3.85 -0.29
N VAL A 74 -2.08 3.15 0.29
CA VAL A 74 -0.67 3.23 -0.10
C VAL A 74 -0.25 1.89 -0.69
N PHE A 75 0.09 1.87 -1.97
CA PHE A 75 0.66 0.70 -2.64
C PHE A 75 2.19 0.74 -2.61
N HIS A 76 2.81 -0.42 -2.49
CA HIS A 76 4.26 -0.53 -2.68
C HIS A 76 4.67 -1.91 -3.20
N CYS A 77 5.89 -2.00 -3.71
CA CYS A 77 6.56 -3.29 -3.90
C CYS A 77 7.97 -3.22 -3.27
N ALA A 78 8.94 -3.98 -3.76
CA ALA A 78 10.32 -3.89 -3.27
C ALA A 78 10.95 -2.51 -3.53
N LEU A 79 10.89 -2.01 -4.77
CA LEU A 79 11.48 -0.72 -5.16
C LEU A 79 10.44 0.35 -5.51
N SER A 80 9.18 -0.05 -5.68
CA SER A 80 8.08 0.81 -6.15
C SER A 80 8.35 1.50 -7.49
N GLN A 81 9.08 0.84 -8.41
CA GLN A 81 9.37 1.38 -9.76
C GLN A 81 8.40 0.85 -10.83
N GLN A 82 7.84 -0.35 -10.65
CA GLN A 82 6.96 -0.99 -11.63
C GLN A 82 5.71 -1.57 -10.97
N ARG A 83 5.82 -2.68 -10.21
CA ARG A 83 4.67 -3.39 -9.61
C ARG A 83 3.79 -2.48 -8.74
N GLY A 84 4.38 -1.71 -7.81
CA GLY A 84 3.65 -0.75 -6.96
C GLY A 84 2.86 0.30 -7.76
N PRO A 85 3.50 1.09 -8.64
CA PRO A 85 2.80 2.04 -9.51
C PRO A 85 1.71 1.41 -10.40
N SER A 86 1.98 0.24 -11.00
CA SER A 86 0.99 -0.46 -11.83
C SER A 86 -0.22 -0.90 -11.02
N ALA A 87 -0.01 -1.41 -9.80
CA ALA A 87 -1.08 -1.81 -8.89
C ALA A 87 -1.96 -0.61 -8.49
N ALA A 88 -1.34 0.49 -8.08
CA ALA A 88 -2.06 1.73 -7.73
C ALA A 88 -2.89 2.26 -8.89
N LEU A 89 -2.34 2.24 -10.11
CA LEU A 89 -3.05 2.71 -11.30
C LEU A 89 -4.22 1.80 -11.68
N LYS A 90 -4.07 0.48 -11.58
CA LYS A 90 -5.17 -0.48 -11.80
C LYS A 90 -6.28 -0.24 -10.79
N TYR A 91 -5.94 -0.17 -9.51
CA TYR A 91 -6.90 0.12 -8.44
C TYR A 91 -7.67 1.42 -8.69
N LEU A 92 -6.98 2.52 -9.06
CA LEU A 92 -7.62 3.79 -9.38
C LEU A 92 -8.60 3.71 -10.56
N ARG A 93 -8.30 2.88 -11.58
CA ARG A 93 -9.17 2.71 -12.76
C ARG A 93 -10.43 1.91 -12.43
N GLU A 94 -10.32 0.95 -11.53
CA GLU A 94 -11.42 0.03 -11.22
C GLU A 94 -12.30 0.52 -10.05
N LYS A 95 -11.72 1.22 -9.06
CA LYS A 95 -12.43 1.60 -7.83
C LYS A 95 -13.73 2.36 -8.11
N ASP A 96 -13.70 3.34 -9.02
CA ASP A 96 -14.86 4.21 -9.25
C ASP A 96 -16.01 3.44 -9.90
N GLY A 97 -15.70 2.55 -10.85
CA GLY A 97 -16.70 1.72 -11.51
C GLY A 97 -17.33 0.72 -10.55
N LEU A 98 -16.50 0.06 -9.74
CA LEU A 98 -16.92 -0.95 -8.78
C LEU A 98 -17.70 -0.35 -7.59
N LEU A 99 -17.27 0.80 -7.05
CA LEU A 99 -17.99 1.44 -5.96
C LEU A 99 -19.38 1.93 -6.39
N ARG A 100 -19.50 2.48 -7.62
CA ARG A 100 -20.79 2.85 -8.19
C ARG A 100 -21.73 1.67 -8.37
N SER A 101 -21.22 0.52 -8.84
CA SER A 101 -22.05 -0.68 -9.06
C SER A 101 -22.51 -1.34 -7.76
N LEU A 102 -21.78 -1.14 -6.66
CA LEU A 102 -22.11 -1.67 -5.34
C LEU A 102 -23.12 -0.82 -4.56
N GLY A 103 -23.67 0.24 -5.15
CA GLY A 103 -24.56 1.18 -4.44
C GLY A 103 -23.81 2.05 -3.42
N GLY A 104 -22.48 2.08 -3.49
CA GLY A 104 -21.66 3.04 -2.75
C GLY A 104 -21.98 4.43 -3.28
N GLY A 105 -22.65 5.23 -2.47
CA GLY A 105 -23.03 6.60 -2.85
C GLY A 105 -21.82 7.44 -3.27
N GLU A 106 -22.07 8.50 -4.05
CA GLU A 106 -21.05 9.41 -4.62
C GLU A 106 -20.03 9.93 -3.59
N ALA A 107 -20.38 9.98 -2.30
CA ALA A 107 -19.50 10.39 -1.21
C ALA A 107 -18.36 9.40 -0.89
N ILE A 108 -18.54 8.08 -1.12
CA ILE A 108 -17.53 7.06 -0.76
C ILE A 108 -16.42 6.97 -1.82
N ALA A 109 -16.76 7.15 -3.10
CA ALA A 109 -15.80 7.03 -4.20
C ALA A 109 -14.91 8.27 -4.40
N ALA A 110 -15.37 9.45 -3.98
CA ALA A 110 -14.80 10.73 -4.42
C ALA A 110 -13.56 11.22 -3.65
N GLU A 111 -13.26 10.70 -2.45
CA GLU A 111 -12.22 11.32 -1.58
C GLU A 111 -11.03 10.42 -1.21
N GLN A 112 -11.00 9.15 -1.66
CA GLN A 112 -9.89 8.26 -1.30
C GLN A 112 -8.58 8.68 -2.00
N GLU A 113 -7.57 9.03 -1.21
CA GLU A 113 -6.24 9.35 -1.70
C GLU A 113 -5.41 8.08 -1.92
N VAL A 114 -4.95 7.86 -3.15
CA VAL A 114 -4.10 6.71 -3.50
C VAL A 114 -2.66 7.15 -3.73
N TYR A 115 -1.73 6.47 -3.08
CA TYR A 115 -0.30 6.76 -3.13
C TYR A 115 0.52 5.52 -3.51
N VAL A 116 1.72 5.79 -4.00
CA VAL A 116 2.81 4.81 -4.08
C VAL A 116 3.88 5.16 -3.05
N LEU A 117 4.33 4.19 -2.24
CA LEU A 117 5.45 4.40 -1.31
C LEU A 117 6.75 4.60 -2.09
N ASP A 118 7.50 5.66 -1.75
CA ASP A 118 8.79 5.95 -2.34
C ASP A 118 9.85 4.93 -1.96
N ARG A 119 10.62 4.52 -2.97
CA ARG A 119 11.70 3.51 -2.88
C ARG A 119 11.24 2.12 -2.38
N GLY A 120 9.94 1.90 -2.23
CA GLY A 120 9.36 0.62 -1.82
C GLY A 120 9.86 0.13 -0.47
N PHE A 121 9.75 -1.18 -0.25
CA PHE A 121 10.21 -1.80 1.00
C PHE A 121 11.74 -1.72 1.17
N VAL A 122 12.52 -1.73 0.08
CA VAL A 122 13.98 -1.54 0.14
C VAL A 122 14.34 -0.20 0.77
N GLY A 123 13.69 0.88 0.36
CA GLY A 123 13.91 2.19 0.97
C GLY A 123 13.29 2.36 2.36
N TRP A 124 12.28 1.55 2.69
CA TRP A 124 11.68 1.50 4.03
C TRP A 124 12.63 0.86 5.03
N GLN A 125 13.11 -0.35 4.73
CA GLN A 125 13.93 -1.13 5.65
C GLN A 125 15.24 -0.43 6.01
N GLN A 126 15.83 0.32 5.08
CA GLN A 126 17.04 1.11 5.33
C GLN A 126 16.90 2.13 6.47
N VAL A 127 15.66 2.56 6.77
CA VAL A 127 15.38 3.58 7.78
C VAL A 127 14.62 3.00 8.98
N TYR A 128 13.70 2.07 8.74
CA TYR A 128 12.75 1.58 9.75
C TYR A 128 12.76 0.05 9.91
N GLY A 129 13.71 -0.66 9.30
CA GLY A 129 13.78 -2.13 9.35
C GLY A 129 13.85 -2.67 10.77
N ASP A 130 14.76 -2.13 11.58
CA ASP A 130 14.96 -2.52 12.98
C ASP A 130 13.88 -1.95 13.95
N ASP A 131 12.97 -1.09 13.48
CA ASP A 131 11.91 -0.53 14.33
C ASP A 131 10.67 -1.44 14.33
N GLU A 132 10.54 -2.28 15.36
CA GLU A 132 9.42 -3.20 15.50
C GLU A 132 8.05 -2.51 15.57
N ARG A 133 7.96 -1.21 15.87
CA ARG A 133 6.69 -0.48 15.85
C ARG A 133 6.21 -0.20 14.42
N LEU A 134 7.09 -0.37 13.44
CA LEU A 134 6.90 0.03 12.04
C LEU A 134 7.11 -1.14 11.08
N THR A 135 7.90 -2.14 11.46
CA THR A 135 8.25 -3.29 10.61
C THR A 135 8.00 -4.60 11.37
N GLU A 136 7.45 -5.58 10.67
CA GLU A 136 7.18 -6.92 11.18
C GLU A 136 8.01 -7.96 10.43
N GLY A 137 8.43 -9.02 11.14
CA GLY A 137 9.14 -10.15 10.54
C GLY A 137 10.47 -9.77 9.88
N TYR A 138 11.10 -8.69 10.33
CA TYR A 138 12.36 -8.21 9.76
C TYR A 138 13.49 -9.21 10.03
N VAL A 139 14.19 -9.59 8.96
CA VAL A 139 15.35 -10.49 9.04
C VAL A 139 16.56 -9.74 8.52
N LYS A 140 17.32 -9.14 9.43
CA LYS A 140 18.45 -8.26 9.12
C LYS A 140 19.46 -8.89 8.16
N ASP A 141 19.78 -10.17 8.34
CA ASP A 141 20.74 -10.93 7.53
C ASP A 141 20.38 -10.96 6.03
N ILE A 142 19.08 -10.89 5.68
CA ILE A 142 18.63 -10.82 4.29
C ILE A 142 19.00 -9.48 3.64
N TRP A 143 19.19 -8.43 4.45
CA TRP A 143 19.39 -7.05 4.02
C TRP A 143 20.83 -6.55 4.18
N GLU A 144 21.74 -7.30 4.79
CA GLU A 144 23.12 -6.86 5.07
C GLU A 144 23.92 -6.46 3.81
N ASN A 145 23.49 -6.90 2.62
CA ASN A 145 24.16 -6.63 1.34
C ASN A 145 23.33 -5.77 0.37
N TYR A 146 22.25 -5.13 0.85
CA TYR A 146 21.28 -4.38 0.02
C TYR A 146 21.41 -2.85 0.10
#